data_AF-A0A662W7W4-F1
#
_entry.id   AF-A0A662W7W4-F1
#
_cell.length_a   1.000
_cell.length_b   1.000
_cell.length_c   1.000
_cell.angle_alpha   90.00
_cell.angle_beta   90.00
_cell.angle_gamma   90.00
#
_symmetry.space_group_name_H-M   'P 1'
#
loop_
_entity.id
_entity.type
_entity.pdbx_description
1 polymer ?
#
loop_
_entity_poly.entity_id
_entity_poly.type
_entity_poly.pdbx_seq_one_letter_code
_entity_poly.pdbx_strand_id
1 'polypeptide(L)'
;MIEFSNRREDILKEWQELLLAAYPIKPVVEITNFIEECARSLLNFVEAYYEGREADVEEAVDNLMRFLATDKNLTPGESIGQLLYLKKLLLKTFPEMAKDDFVKLSDAIDVLACKAFNKYMEAREHIYDLRVKEKERTIEILRKVMDFYEQYYGHLPPE
;
A
#
# COMPACT_ATOMS: atom_id res chain seq x y z
N MET A 1 6.56 11.05 -28.66
CA MET A 1 5.44 11.44 -27.79
C MET A 1 4.61 10.18 -27.56
N ILE A 2 4.59 9.71 -26.32
CA ILE A 2 3.86 8.48 -25.94
C ILE A 2 2.37 8.80 -25.90
N GLU A 3 1.57 7.89 -26.44
CA GLU A 3 0.11 7.99 -26.36
C GLU A 3 -0.43 6.89 -25.42
N PHE A 4 -0.90 7.30 -24.24
CA PHE A 4 -1.40 6.37 -23.22
C PHE A 4 -2.80 5.80 -23.57
N SER A 5 -3.61 6.55 -24.31
CA SER A 5 -5.03 6.28 -24.63
C SER A 5 -5.35 4.83 -25.00
N ASN A 6 -4.50 4.20 -25.82
CA ASN A 6 -4.75 2.85 -26.37
C ASN A 6 -4.16 1.70 -25.56
N ARG A 7 -3.29 2.00 -24.58
CA ARG A 7 -2.48 0.99 -23.86
C ARG A 7 -2.55 1.11 -22.35
N ARG A 8 -3.24 2.14 -21.86
CA ARG A 8 -3.44 2.42 -20.45
C ARG A 8 -4.10 1.26 -19.72
N GLU A 9 -5.12 0.65 -20.32
CA GLU A 9 -5.85 -0.46 -19.70
C GLU A 9 -4.97 -1.71 -19.55
N ASP A 10 -4.04 -1.96 -20.48
CA ASP A 10 -3.07 -3.05 -20.40
C ASP A 10 -2.15 -2.85 -19.18
N ILE A 11 -1.65 -1.62 -18.99
CA ILE A 11 -0.81 -1.26 -17.83
C ILE A 11 -1.58 -1.45 -16.53
N LEU A 12 -2.80 -0.91 -16.45
CA LEU A 12 -3.63 -0.98 -15.24
C LEU A 12 -3.95 -2.41 -14.86
N LYS A 13 -4.35 -3.24 -15.83
CA LYS A 13 -4.68 -4.63 -15.58
C LYS A 13 -3.49 -5.41 -15.03
N GLU A 14 -2.33 -5.33 -15.69
CA GLU A 14 -1.13 -6.05 -15.23
C GLU A 14 -0.64 -5.53 -13.87
N TRP A 15 -0.78 -4.23 -13.63
CA TRP A 15 -0.38 -3.64 -12.35
C TRP A 15 -1.32 -4.05 -11.21
N GLN A 16 -2.62 -4.07 -11.44
CA GLN A 16 -3.60 -4.56 -10.46
C GLN A 16 -3.39 -6.03 -10.13
N GLU A 17 -3.11 -6.87 -11.13
CA GLU A 17 -2.79 -8.28 -10.93
C GLU A 17 -1.57 -8.44 -10.01
N LEU A 18 -0.55 -7.59 -10.18
CA LEU A 18 0.63 -7.54 -9.30
C LEU A 18 0.29 -7.06 -7.88
N LEU A 19 -0.47 -5.97 -7.74
CA LEU A 19 -0.88 -5.43 -6.42
C LEU A 19 -1.72 -6.44 -5.62
N LEU A 20 -2.50 -7.26 -6.31
CA LEU A 20 -3.35 -8.29 -5.70
C LEU A 20 -2.68 -9.67 -5.62
N ALA A 21 -1.44 -9.83 -6.08
CA ALA A 21 -0.76 -11.12 -6.17
C ALA A 21 -0.56 -11.80 -4.80
N ALA A 22 -0.52 -11.02 -3.71
CA ALA A 22 -0.41 -11.55 -2.35
C ALA A 22 -1.72 -12.20 -1.85
N TYR A 23 -2.85 -12.00 -2.53
CA TYR A 23 -4.11 -12.61 -2.14
C TYR A 23 -4.16 -14.09 -2.55
N PRO A 24 -4.34 -15.02 -1.60
CA PRO A 24 -4.41 -16.45 -1.92
C PRO A 24 -5.68 -16.84 -2.69
N ILE A 25 -6.71 -16.01 -2.62
CA ILE A 25 -8.00 -16.15 -3.30
C ILE A 25 -8.38 -14.78 -3.84
N LYS A 26 -9.04 -14.73 -5.01
CA LYS A 26 -9.52 -13.48 -5.59
C LYS A 26 -10.29 -12.65 -4.53
N PRO A 27 -9.88 -11.38 -4.29
CA PRO A 27 -10.57 -10.53 -3.33
C PRO A 27 -12.02 -10.26 -3.73
N VAL A 28 -12.82 -9.78 -2.77
CA VAL A 28 -14.16 -9.25 -3.04
C VAL A 28 -14.09 -8.02 -3.94
N VAL A 29 -15.19 -7.74 -4.66
CA VAL A 29 -15.25 -6.70 -5.70
C VAL A 29 -14.91 -5.32 -5.17
N GLU A 30 -15.27 -5.03 -3.92
CA GLU A 30 -14.98 -3.76 -3.26
C GLU A 30 -13.47 -3.52 -3.12
N ILE A 31 -12.69 -4.56 -2.80
CA ILE A 31 -11.23 -4.46 -2.69
C ILE A 31 -10.62 -4.29 -4.08
N THR A 32 -11.10 -5.04 -5.08
CA THR A 32 -10.57 -4.92 -6.44
C THR A 32 -10.84 -3.54 -7.02
N ASN A 33 -12.04 -3.00 -6.83
CA ASN A 33 -12.41 -1.67 -7.31
C ASN A 33 -11.61 -0.57 -6.61
N PHE A 34 -11.42 -0.68 -5.28
CA PHE A 34 -10.62 0.27 -4.52
C PHE A 34 -9.17 0.33 -5.03
N ILE A 35 -8.55 -0.83 -5.29
CA ILE A 35 -7.18 -0.91 -5.82
C ILE A 35 -7.12 -0.40 -7.26
N GLU A 36 -8.14 -0.69 -8.07
CA GLU A 36 -8.26 -0.17 -9.42
C GLU A 36 -8.35 1.36 -9.44
N GLU A 37 -9.17 1.98 -8.58
CA GLU A 37 -9.29 3.43 -8.46
C GLU A 37 -7.96 4.08 -8.05
N CYS A 38 -7.26 3.48 -7.07
CA CYS A 38 -5.93 3.93 -6.67
C CYS A 38 -4.95 3.84 -7.85
N ALA A 39 -4.87 2.69 -8.52
CA ALA A 39 -3.98 2.47 -9.66
C ALA A 39 -4.27 3.44 -10.82
N ARG A 40 -5.55 3.68 -11.13
CA ARG A 40 -5.98 4.64 -12.16
C ARG A 40 -5.54 6.07 -11.83
N SER A 41 -5.67 6.49 -10.57
CA SER A 41 -5.27 7.81 -10.10
C SER A 41 -3.74 8.00 -10.10
N LEU A 42 -2.99 6.99 -9.66
CA LEU A 42 -1.53 7.00 -9.69
C LEU A 42 -0.98 7.04 -11.11
N LEU A 43 -1.58 6.29 -12.04
CA LEU A 43 -1.19 6.33 -13.44
C LEU A 43 -1.56 7.67 -14.10
N ASN A 44 -2.72 8.26 -13.76
CA ASN A 44 -3.08 9.62 -14.17
C ASN A 44 -2.04 10.64 -13.75
N PHE A 45 -1.50 10.52 -12.53
CA PHE A 45 -0.44 11.40 -12.05
C PHE A 45 0.83 11.26 -12.89
N VAL A 46 1.26 10.03 -13.20
CA VAL A 46 2.43 9.78 -14.05
C VAL A 46 2.24 10.35 -15.46
N GLU A 47 1.05 10.16 -16.05
CA GLU A 47 0.67 10.74 -17.35
C GLU A 47 0.69 12.28 -17.32
N ALA A 48 0.05 12.88 -16.32
CA ALA A 48 0.02 14.33 -16.16
C ALA A 48 1.43 14.92 -15.98
N TYR A 49 2.26 14.28 -15.15
CA TYR A 49 3.65 14.70 -14.94
C TYR A 49 4.46 14.68 -16.24
N TYR A 50 4.31 13.63 -17.05
CA TYR A 50 4.97 13.53 -18.36
C TYR A 50 4.56 14.65 -19.31
N GLU A 51 3.29 15.04 -19.29
CA GLU A 51 2.73 16.14 -20.09
C GLU A 51 3.00 17.54 -19.50
N GLY A 52 3.63 17.63 -18.32
CA GLY A 52 3.85 18.89 -17.61
C GLY A 52 2.58 19.50 -17.00
N ARG A 53 1.56 18.66 -16.74
CA ARG A 53 0.32 19.03 -16.05
C ARG A 53 0.40 18.67 -14.57
N GLU A 54 -0.31 19.43 -13.75
CA GLU A 54 -0.52 19.09 -12.35
C GLU A 54 -1.65 18.07 -12.22
N ALA A 55 -1.46 17.10 -11.33
CA ALA A 55 -2.48 16.16 -10.88
C ALA A 55 -2.28 15.91 -9.39
N ASP A 56 -3.37 15.93 -8.63
CA ASP A 56 -3.32 15.50 -7.23
C ASP A 56 -3.28 13.98 -7.17
N VAL A 57 -2.44 13.47 -6.27
CA VAL A 57 -2.19 12.05 -6.08
C VAL A 57 -2.16 11.69 -4.59
N GLU A 58 -2.28 12.68 -3.70
CA GLU A 58 -1.99 12.50 -2.28
C GLU A 58 -2.94 11.49 -1.63
N GLU A 59 -4.24 11.60 -1.91
CA GLU A 59 -5.25 10.66 -1.41
C GLU A 59 -5.05 9.25 -1.98
N ALA A 60 -4.79 9.12 -3.27
CA ALA A 60 -4.59 7.81 -3.91
C ALA A 60 -3.33 7.09 -3.38
N VAL A 61 -2.24 7.84 -3.15
CA VAL A 61 -1.03 7.32 -2.52
C VAL A 61 -1.32 6.89 -1.09
N ASP A 62 -1.96 7.73 -0.29
CA ASP A 62 -2.28 7.40 1.11
C ASP A 62 -3.14 6.14 1.19
N ASN A 63 -4.21 6.08 0.39
CA ASN A 63 -5.13 4.94 0.32
C ASN A 63 -4.42 3.63 -0.06
N LEU A 64 -3.63 3.64 -1.14
CA LEU A 64 -2.90 2.44 -1.55
C LEU A 64 -1.86 2.03 -0.50
N MET A 65 -1.12 2.98 0.06
CA MET A 65 -0.06 2.67 1.03
C MET A 65 -0.61 2.16 2.34
N ARG A 66 -1.74 2.70 2.83
CA ARG A 66 -2.46 2.16 3.98
C ARG A 66 -2.92 0.73 3.74
N PHE A 67 -3.49 0.47 2.56
CA PHE A 67 -3.89 -0.88 2.18
C PHE A 67 -2.71 -1.85 2.22
N LEU A 68 -1.60 -1.52 1.55
CA LEU A 68 -0.40 -2.35 1.54
C LEU A 68 0.21 -2.52 2.94
N ALA A 69 0.13 -1.50 3.80
CA ALA A 69 0.66 -1.56 5.17
C ALA A 69 -0.08 -2.57 6.06
N THR A 70 -1.32 -2.95 5.70
CA THR A 70 -2.09 -3.97 6.43
C THR A 70 -1.47 -5.37 6.33
N ASP A 71 -0.73 -5.66 5.24
CA ASP A 71 0.03 -6.89 5.14
C ASP A 71 1.25 -6.86 6.06
N LYS A 72 1.24 -7.74 7.06
CA LYS A 72 2.32 -7.85 8.04
C LYS A 72 3.63 -8.37 7.45
N ASN A 73 3.57 -9.11 6.34
CA ASN A 73 4.72 -9.73 5.69
C ASN A 73 5.35 -8.83 4.64
N LEU A 74 4.61 -7.83 4.15
CA LEU A 74 5.12 -6.86 3.19
C LEU A 74 6.03 -5.86 3.90
N THR A 75 7.26 -5.71 3.41
CA THR A 75 8.23 -4.74 3.91
C THR A 75 8.08 -3.38 3.22
N PRO A 76 8.65 -2.29 3.77
CA PRO A 76 8.68 -1.00 3.08
C PRO A 76 9.36 -1.06 1.71
N GLY A 77 10.42 -1.85 1.55
CA GLY A 77 11.11 -1.99 0.26
C GLY A 77 10.22 -2.69 -0.78
N GLU A 78 9.50 -3.74 -0.37
CA GLU A 78 8.60 -4.47 -1.26
C GLU A 78 7.36 -3.65 -1.63
N SER A 79 6.80 -2.85 -0.72
CA SER A 79 5.66 -1.98 -1.03
C SER A 79 6.01 -0.92 -2.07
N ILE A 80 7.18 -0.28 -1.94
CA ILE A 80 7.67 0.67 -2.94
C ILE A 80 8.08 -0.04 -4.24
N GLY A 81 8.58 -1.28 -4.15
CA GLY A 81 8.80 -2.13 -5.31
C GLY A 81 7.57 -2.28 -6.22
N GLN A 82 6.36 -2.33 -5.63
CA GLN A 82 5.11 -2.39 -6.39
C GLN A 82 4.89 -1.15 -7.28
N LEU A 83 5.31 0.04 -6.82
CA LEU A 83 5.24 1.28 -7.61
C LEU A 83 6.36 1.33 -8.65
N LEU A 84 7.59 0.98 -8.26
CA LEU A 84 8.74 0.97 -9.17
C LEU A 84 8.56 -0.04 -10.32
N TYR A 85 7.74 -1.07 -10.13
CA TYR A 85 7.35 -2.01 -11.18
C TYR A 85 6.69 -1.31 -12.38
N LEU A 86 6.03 -0.15 -12.19
CA LEU A 86 5.49 0.65 -13.30
C LEU A 86 6.54 0.97 -14.35
N LYS A 87 7.81 1.21 -13.96
CA LYS A 87 8.89 1.49 -14.93
C LYS A 87 9.08 0.33 -15.90
N LYS A 88 9.00 -0.90 -15.40
CA LYS A 88 9.08 -2.11 -16.21
C LYS A 88 7.84 -2.27 -17.10
N LEU A 89 6.65 -1.99 -16.56
CA LEU A 89 5.41 -2.01 -17.34
C LEU A 89 5.43 -1.02 -18.49
N LEU A 90 5.92 0.19 -18.27
CA LEU A 90 6.03 1.21 -19.31
C LEU A 90 6.95 0.76 -20.46
N LEU A 91 8.13 0.21 -20.14
CA LEU A 91 9.04 -0.31 -21.16
C LEU A 91 8.47 -1.52 -21.92
N LYS A 92 7.75 -2.40 -21.22
CA LYS A 92 7.08 -3.55 -21.83
C LYS A 92 5.96 -3.11 -22.78
N THR A 93 5.19 -2.11 -22.37
CA THR A 93 4.03 -1.61 -23.12
C THR A 93 4.44 -0.77 -24.31
N PHE A 94 5.52 -0.01 -24.18
CA PHE A 94 6.08 0.89 -25.19
C PHE A 94 7.56 0.53 -25.48
N PRO A 95 7.83 -0.55 -26.24
CA PRO A 95 9.19 -1.04 -26.47
C PRO A 95 10.08 -0.05 -27.24
N GLU A 96 9.48 0.75 -28.12
CA GLU A 96 10.16 1.78 -28.91
C GLU A 96 10.21 3.16 -28.22
N MET A 97 10.04 3.18 -26.89
CA MET A 97 10.07 4.40 -26.10
C MET A 97 11.43 5.10 -26.21
N ALA A 98 11.43 6.39 -26.56
CA ALA A 98 12.64 7.19 -26.55
C ALA A 98 13.21 7.29 -25.13
N LYS A 99 14.54 7.27 -25.01
CA LYS A 99 15.23 7.34 -23.71
C LYS A 99 14.79 8.54 -22.88
N ASP A 100 14.64 9.71 -23.50
CA ASP A 100 14.24 10.93 -22.80
C ASP A 100 12.80 10.86 -22.29
N ASP A 101 11.91 10.18 -23.02
CA ASP A 101 10.54 9.94 -22.57
C ASP A 101 10.53 8.99 -21.36
N PHE A 102 11.35 7.94 -21.39
CA PHE A 102 11.50 7.01 -20.27
C PHE A 102 12.06 7.71 -19.02
N VAL A 103 13.07 8.58 -19.17
CA VAL A 103 13.64 9.34 -18.05
C VAL A 103 12.56 10.20 -17.39
N LYS A 104 11.78 10.96 -18.16
CA LYS A 104 10.70 11.80 -17.62
C LYS A 104 9.64 10.99 -16.86
N LEU A 105 9.23 9.85 -17.41
CA LEU A 105 8.28 8.95 -16.75
C LEU A 105 8.88 8.30 -15.51
N SER A 106 10.16 7.93 -15.55
CA SER A 106 10.89 7.40 -14.41
C SER A 106 10.94 8.41 -13.27
N ASP A 107 11.22 9.68 -13.57
CA ASP A 107 11.26 10.77 -12.59
C ASP A 107 9.90 10.94 -11.90
N ALA A 108 8.80 10.86 -12.66
CA ALA A 108 7.44 10.89 -12.10
C ALA A 108 7.22 9.75 -11.08
N ILE A 109 7.66 8.55 -11.43
CA ILE A 109 7.53 7.36 -10.57
C ILE A 109 8.45 7.47 -9.35
N ASP A 110 9.63 8.07 -9.47
CA ASP A 110 10.54 8.28 -8.34
C ASP A 110 9.97 9.28 -7.33
N VAL A 111 9.37 10.38 -7.81
CA VAL A 111 8.62 11.32 -6.97
C VAL A 111 7.47 10.60 -6.25
N LEU A 112 6.73 9.77 -6.98
CA LEU A 112 5.63 8.99 -6.42
C LEU A 112 6.12 8.00 -5.35
N ALA A 113 7.23 7.32 -5.61
CA ALA A 113 7.83 6.35 -4.70
C ALA A 113 8.27 7.01 -3.38
N CYS A 114 8.84 8.22 -3.43
CA CYS A 114 9.20 8.96 -2.22
C CYS A 114 7.97 9.33 -1.38
N LYS A 115 6.90 9.84 -2.01
CA LYS A 115 5.63 10.14 -1.32
C LYS A 115 5.03 8.89 -0.68
N ALA A 116 4.99 7.81 -1.46
CA ALA A 116 4.45 6.54 -1.02
C ALA A 116 5.24 5.94 0.15
N PHE A 117 6.56 6.06 0.16
CA PHE A 117 7.39 5.60 1.28
C PHE A 117 6.97 6.27 2.58
N ASN A 118 6.80 7.58 2.57
CA ASN A 118 6.37 8.32 3.76
C ASN A 118 4.99 7.86 4.22
N LYS A 119 4.01 7.76 3.33
CA LYS A 119 2.65 7.29 3.67
C LYS A 119 2.61 5.86 4.18
N TYR A 120 3.41 4.98 3.59
CA TYR A 120 3.51 3.60 4.04
C TYR A 120 4.10 3.52 5.46
N MET A 121 5.15 4.30 5.74
CA MET A 121 5.77 4.35 7.06
C MET A 121 4.83 4.94 8.11
N GLU A 122 4.14 6.04 7.79
CA GLU A 122 3.10 6.63 8.65
C GLU A 122 2.01 5.60 8.99
N ALA A 123 1.52 4.86 8.00
CA ALA A 123 0.51 3.83 8.20
C ALA A 123 1.03 2.67 9.09
N ARG A 124 2.27 2.22 8.88
CA ARG A 124 2.89 1.15 9.69
C ARG A 124 3.09 1.58 11.13
N GLU A 125 3.61 2.77 11.37
CA GLU A 125 3.77 3.34 12.70
C GLU A 125 2.43 3.38 13.43
N HIS A 126 1.38 3.87 12.77
CA HIS A 126 0.03 3.90 13.33
C HIS A 126 -0.49 2.50 13.70
N ILE A 127 -0.29 1.50 12.82
CA ILE A 127 -0.68 0.10 13.11
C ILE A 127 0.09 -0.44 14.32
N TYR A 128 1.38 -0.12 14.45
CA TYR A 128 2.17 -0.55 15.60
C TYR A 128 1.69 0.10 16.91
N ASP A 129 1.40 1.39 16.90
CA ASP A 129 0.84 2.10 18.05
C ASP A 129 -0.48 1.49 18.52
N LEU A 130 -1.37 1.15 17.58
CA LEU A 130 -2.64 0.48 17.90
C LEU A 130 -2.40 -0.88 18.57
N ARG A 131 -1.44 -1.68 18.05
CA ARG A 131 -1.08 -2.98 18.63
C ARG A 131 -0.47 -2.87 20.02
N VAL A 132 0.33 -1.84 20.29
CA VAL A 132 0.89 -1.58 21.62
C VAL A 132 -0.24 -1.26 22.59
N LYS A 133 -1.13 -0.33 22.24
CA LYS A 133 -2.29 0.04 23.07
C LYS A 133 -3.21 -1.14 23.37
N GLU A 134 -3.44 -2.01 22.38
CA GLU A 134 -4.23 -3.23 22.55
C GLU A 134 -3.59 -4.21 23.55
N LYS A 135 -2.27 -4.40 23.46
CA LYS A 135 -1.52 -5.24 24.40
C LYS A 135 -1.55 -4.68 25.81
N GLU A 136 -1.33 -3.38 25.99
CA GLU A 136 -1.38 -2.71 27.30
C GLU A 136 -2.75 -2.88 27.95
N ARG A 137 -3.82 -2.65 27.19
CA ARG A 137 -5.21 -2.86 27.65
C ARG A 137 -5.47 -4.31 28.04
N THR A 138 -4.96 -5.27 27.27
CA THR A 138 -5.08 -6.70 27.57
C THR A 138 -4.37 -7.06 28.86
N ILE A 139 -3.14 -6.56 29.07
CA ILE A 139 -2.36 -6.77 30.30
C ILE A 139 -3.11 -6.19 31.51
N GLU A 140 -3.70 -5.01 31.38
CA GLU A 140 -4.46 -4.38 32.47
C GLU A 140 -5.69 -5.22 32.85
N ILE A 141 -6.43 -5.73 31.86
CA ILE A 141 -7.58 -6.61 32.10
C ILE A 141 -7.12 -7.90 32.79
N LEU A 142 -6.04 -8.53 32.34
CA LEU A 142 -5.52 -9.75 32.94
C LEU A 142 -5.09 -9.54 34.40
N ARG A 143 -4.44 -8.42 34.71
CA ARG A 143 -4.09 -8.05 36.10
C ARG A 143 -5.33 -7.96 36.97
N LYS A 144 -6.37 -7.25 36.53
CA LYS A 144 -7.64 -7.14 37.28
C LYS A 144 -8.31 -8.49 37.49
N VAL A 145 -8.26 -9.39 36.50
CA VAL A 145 -8.79 -10.75 36.62
C VAL A 145 -7.99 -11.57 37.63
N MET A 146 -6.65 -11.46 37.63
CA MET A 146 -5.79 -12.11 38.62
C MET A 146 -6.08 -11.60 40.03
N ASP A 147 -6.15 -10.29 40.22
CA ASP A 147 -6.45 -9.66 41.52
C ASP A 147 -7.81 -10.15 42.05
N PHE A 148 -8.82 -10.23 41.18
CA PHE A 148 -10.13 -10.79 41.52
C PHE A 148 -10.04 -12.27 41.90
N TYR A 149 -9.28 -13.07 41.14
CA TYR A 149 -9.10 -14.49 41.46
C TYR A 149 -8.42 -14.69 42.82
N GLU A 150 -7.36 -13.95 43.10
CA GLU A 150 -6.66 -13.99 44.40
C GLU A 150 -7.59 -13.59 45.55
N GLN A 151 -8.40 -12.54 45.37
CA GLN A 151 -9.34 -12.07 46.40
C GLN A 151 -10.40 -13.12 46.76
N TYR A 152 -10.91 -13.88 45.79
CA TYR A 152 -12.04 -14.80 46.01
C TYR A 152 -11.63 -16.26 46.20
N TYR A 153 -10.53 -16.69 45.60
CA TYR A 153 -10.09 -18.09 45.59
C TYR A 153 -8.71 -18.30 46.23
N GLY A 154 -7.95 -17.24 46.52
CA GLY A 154 -6.59 -17.31 47.09
C GLY A 154 -6.51 -17.82 48.55
N HIS A 155 -7.65 -18.09 49.20
CA HIS A 155 -7.74 -18.64 50.56
C HIS A 155 -8.24 -20.10 50.61
N LEU A 156 -8.53 -20.72 49.47
CA LEU A 156 -8.94 -22.14 49.46
C LEU A 156 -7.70 -23.03 49.64
N PRO A 157 -7.70 -23.98 50.59
CA PRO A 157 -6.58 -24.89 50.74
C PRO A 157 -6.44 -25.76 49.48
N PRO A 158 -5.22 -26.13 49.07
CA PRO A 158 -5.04 -27.10 47.99
C PRO A 158 -5.66 -28.45 48.41
N GLU A 159 -6.39 -29.08 47.50
CA GLU A 159 -6.94 -30.44 47.65
C GLU A 159 -5.83 -31.51 47.77
#